data_AF-A0A8I1Q9R3-F1
#
_entry.id   AF-A0A8I1Q9R3-F1
#
_cell.length_a   1.000
_cell.length_b   1.000
_cell.length_c   1.000
_cell.angle_alpha   90.00
_cell.angle_beta   90.00
_cell.angle_gamma   90.00
#
_symmetry.space_group_name_H-M   'P 1'
#
loop_
_entity.id
_entity.type
_entity.pdbx_description
1 polymer ?
#
loop_
_entity_poly.entity_id
_entity_poly.type
_entity_poly.pdbx_seq_one_letter_code
_entity_poly.pdbx_strand_id
1 'polypeptide(L)'
;MNAARLWTIARLELLQRVRTVSWYVLLGVFALLLVGVTALAFLAYGGWGIGGAGVYSVVVYVTLLLILLVSPTLSGNSINGDRDAATLAPVQVTLATTGEILLGKFVAAWITGLAFALVAAPFLIIATLAGDVHPWTVLISLVVLVVETGIIAAIGVALSGILARPLFSVAVTYLVVAALAVGTVIGFGLIGSAVASEGLSKSRYAEYDAMGNIACKDGSSDCYGDADNMICQDWQTSTYRVPRFDYVWWMLSANPFVILADATPTHFDQYGSPDDMFGWLKYSVRSAQLTPELETVWDECDPDNYRYSDLPNPDYRTPEDTIAATVPSWFVGLAVQTALAALLLWWAWARTRTPARTLPPGTRIA
;
A
#
# COMPACT_ATOMS: atom_id res chain seq x y z
N MET A 1 29.47 18.86 -1.21
CA MET A 1 29.10 17.91 -0.14
C MET A 1 30.22 16.89 0.00
N ASN A 2 30.78 16.73 1.20
CA ASN A 2 31.83 15.76 1.49
C ASN A 2 31.22 14.52 2.17
N ALA A 3 31.25 13.38 1.48
CA ALA A 3 30.69 12.11 1.97
C ALA A 3 31.31 11.65 3.30
N ALA A 4 32.59 11.95 3.54
CA ALA A 4 33.28 11.57 4.77
C ALA A 4 32.71 12.31 6.01
N ARG A 5 32.34 13.58 5.85
CA ARG A 5 31.71 14.36 6.93
C ARG A 5 30.31 13.84 7.24
N LEU A 6 29.52 13.58 6.20
CA LEU A 6 28.19 12.99 6.32
C LEU A 6 28.24 11.65 7.05
N TRP A 7 29.15 10.76 6.65
CA TRP A 7 29.34 9.47 7.31
C TRP A 7 29.79 9.62 8.76
N THR A 8 30.65 10.59 9.06
CA THR A 8 31.09 10.84 10.45
C THR A 8 29.91 11.23 11.34
N ILE A 9 29.02 12.11 10.85
CA ILE A 9 27.79 12.50 11.56
C ILE A 9 26.90 11.29 11.77
N ALA A 10 26.64 10.51 10.70
CA ALA A 10 25.80 9.33 10.79
C ALA A 10 26.35 8.28 11.77
N ARG A 11 27.67 8.06 11.76
CA ARG A 11 28.35 7.12 12.65
C ARG A 11 28.23 7.52 14.11
N LEU A 12 28.38 8.80 14.45
CA LEU A 12 28.25 9.27 15.82
C LEU A 12 26.84 9.01 16.39
N GLU A 13 25.81 9.27 15.59
CA GLU A 13 24.42 8.98 15.93
C GLU A 13 24.15 7.49 16.16
N LEU A 14 24.63 6.64 15.26
CA LEU A 14 24.50 5.19 15.39
C LEU A 14 25.19 4.69 16.66
N LEU A 15 26.39 5.17 16.96
CA LEU A 15 27.12 4.80 18.18
C LEU A 15 26.41 5.25 19.45
N GLN A 16 25.74 6.41 19.44
CA GLN A 16 24.94 6.85 20.58
C GLN A 16 23.76 5.91 20.82
N ARG A 17 23.04 5.50 19.76
CA ARG A 17 21.90 4.56 19.87
C ARG A 17 22.33 3.20 20.43
N VAL A 18 23.40 2.62 19.88
CA VAL A 18 23.94 1.31 20.29
C VAL A 18 24.42 1.29 21.75
N ARG A 19 24.71 2.46 22.34
CA ARG A 19 25.08 2.58 23.76
C ARG A 19 23.87 2.62 24.71
N THR A 20 22.65 2.83 24.21
CA THR A 20 21.45 2.90 25.05
C THR A 20 20.83 1.52 25.24
N VAL A 21 20.38 1.21 26.46
CA VAL A 21 19.66 -0.04 26.75
C VAL A 21 18.32 -0.10 25.99
N SER A 22 17.65 1.04 25.86
CA SER A 22 16.37 1.18 25.15
C SER A 22 16.43 0.66 23.72
N TRP A 23 17.57 0.80 23.03
CA TRP A 23 17.78 0.26 21.70
C TRP A 23 17.63 -1.26 21.65
N TYR A 24 18.31 -1.98 22.54
CA TYR A 24 18.24 -3.44 22.60
C TYR A 24 16.89 -3.95 23.06
N VAL A 25 16.24 -3.25 24.00
CA VAL A 25 14.86 -3.58 24.43
C VAL A 25 13.90 -3.46 23.25
N LEU A 26 14.01 -2.40 22.44
CA LEU A 26 13.15 -2.20 21.29
C LEU A 26 13.36 -3.26 20.20
N LEU A 27 14.62 -3.61 19.89
CA LEU A 27 14.92 -4.73 18.98
C LEU A 27 14.40 -6.07 19.53
N GLY A 28 14.51 -6.31 20.83
CA GLY A 28 14.03 -7.52 21.49
C GLY A 28 12.50 -7.64 21.45
N VAL A 29 11.77 -6.55 21.73
CA VAL A 29 10.30 -6.51 21.61
C VAL A 29 9.88 -6.72 20.16
N PHE A 30 10.55 -6.07 19.20
CA PHE A 30 10.28 -6.26 17.78
C PHE A 30 10.48 -7.71 17.34
N ALA A 31 11.59 -8.34 17.75
CA ALA A 31 11.86 -9.75 17.48
C ALA A 31 10.80 -10.67 18.11
N LEU A 32 10.40 -10.39 19.36
CA LEU A 32 9.37 -11.17 20.06
C LEU A 32 8.02 -11.10 19.33
N LEU A 33 7.63 -9.91 18.86
CA LEU A 33 6.42 -9.74 18.05
C LEU A 33 6.51 -10.55 16.75
N LEU A 34 7.67 -10.54 16.08
CA LEU A 34 7.87 -11.34 14.87
C LEU A 34 7.86 -12.84 15.14
N VAL A 35 8.41 -13.32 16.26
CA VAL A 35 8.27 -14.72 16.69
C VAL A 35 6.79 -15.08 16.81
N GLY A 36 6.02 -14.28 17.54
CA GLY A 36 4.60 -14.52 17.77
C GLY A 36 3.81 -14.53 16.47
N VAL A 37 4.03 -13.55 15.61
CA VAL A 37 3.35 -13.42 14.30
C VAL A 37 3.72 -14.57 13.37
N THR A 38 5.01 -14.94 13.30
CA THR A 38 5.46 -16.06 12.48
C THR A 38 4.81 -17.35 12.95
N ALA A 39 4.83 -17.63 14.26
CA ALA A 39 4.18 -18.82 14.83
C ALA A 39 2.66 -18.83 14.57
N LEU A 40 1.97 -17.71 14.78
CA LEU A 40 0.54 -17.60 14.49
C LEU A 40 0.23 -17.78 13.00
N ALA A 41 1.07 -17.25 12.11
CA ALA A 41 0.93 -17.44 10.67
C ALA A 41 1.03 -18.94 10.33
N PHE A 42 2.04 -19.64 10.85
CA PHE A 42 2.16 -21.09 10.66
C PHE A 42 0.94 -21.87 11.19
N LEU A 43 0.38 -21.49 12.33
CA LEU A 43 -0.84 -22.11 12.86
C LEU A 43 -2.07 -21.82 11.99
N ALA A 44 -2.20 -20.58 11.53
CA ALA A 44 -3.34 -20.13 10.73
C ALA A 44 -3.36 -20.80 9.35
N TYR A 45 -2.19 -20.93 8.72
CA TYR A 45 -2.05 -21.42 7.35
C TYR A 45 -1.69 -22.92 7.26
N GLY A 46 -1.04 -23.49 8.27
CA GLY A 46 -0.63 -24.89 8.29
C GLY A 46 -1.78 -25.90 8.31
N GLY A 47 -2.97 -25.49 8.76
CA GLY A 47 -4.16 -26.35 8.76
C GLY A 47 -4.84 -26.53 7.40
N TRP A 48 -4.51 -25.70 6.39
CA TRP A 48 -5.29 -25.57 5.16
C TRP A 48 -4.60 -26.11 3.90
N GLY A 49 -3.38 -26.64 3.98
CA GLY A 49 -2.66 -27.23 2.83
C GLY A 49 -2.21 -26.23 1.74
N ILE A 50 -2.68 -24.98 1.79
CA ILE A 50 -2.37 -23.85 0.89
C ILE A 50 -1.32 -22.91 1.55
N GLY A 51 -0.69 -23.35 2.65
CA GLY A 51 -0.22 -22.43 3.68
C GLY A 51 1.06 -21.65 3.41
N GLY A 52 1.84 -22.02 2.40
CA GLY A 52 3.21 -21.53 2.27
C GLY A 52 3.31 -20.03 1.95
N ALA A 53 2.77 -19.62 0.81
CA ALA A 53 2.88 -18.24 0.33
C ALA A 53 2.14 -17.25 1.25
N GLY A 54 1.02 -17.67 1.83
CA GLY A 54 0.27 -16.89 2.83
C GLY A 54 1.07 -16.55 4.09
N VAL A 55 1.86 -17.51 4.63
CA VAL A 55 2.74 -17.25 5.79
C VAL A 55 3.75 -16.17 5.45
N TYR A 56 4.38 -16.25 4.28
CA TYR A 56 5.36 -15.27 3.85
C TYR A 56 4.77 -13.86 3.72
N SER A 57 3.63 -13.72 3.03
CA SER A 57 2.99 -12.41 2.87
C SER A 57 2.61 -11.77 4.20
N VAL A 58 2.08 -12.55 5.14
CA VAL A 58 1.72 -12.04 6.48
C VAL A 58 2.95 -11.57 7.25
N VAL A 59 4.02 -12.36 7.29
CA VAL A 59 5.25 -11.97 8.02
C VAL A 59 5.84 -10.70 7.43
N VAL A 60 5.87 -10.56 6.10
CA VAL A 60 6.37 -9.35 5.43
C VAL A 60 5.47 -8.13 5.69
N TYR A 61 4.15 -8.25 5.58
CA TYR A 61 3.25 -7.13 5.86
C TYR A 61 3.32 -6.68 7.32
N VAL A 62 3.40 -7.61 8.26
CA VAL A 62 3.57 -7.25 9.66
C VAL A 62 4.94 -6.63 9.91
N THR A 63 5.99 -7.11 9.23
CA THR A 63 7.31 -6.47 9.28
C THR A 63 7.25 -5.03 8.80
N LEU A 64 6.59 -4.77 7.66
CA LEU A 64 6.36 -3.41 7.16
C LEU A 64 5.58 -2.59 8.20
N LEU A 65 4.48 -3.11 8.74
CA LEU A 65 3.67 -2.41 9.75
C LEU A 65 4.50 -2.02 10.98
N LEU A 66 5.30 -2.94 11.52
CA LEU A 66 6.15 -2.65 12.67
C LEU A 66 7.23 -1.61 12.34
N ILE A 67 7.81 -1.65 11.13
CA ILE A 67 8.73 -0.61 10.65
C ILE A 67 8.04 0.75 10.58
N LEU A 68 6.81 0.82 10.03
CA LEU A 68 6.01 2.04 9.96
C LEU A 68 5.70 2.61 11.36
N LEU A 69 5.51 1.75 12.37
CA LEU A 69 5.26 2.15 13.75
C LEU A 69 6.51 2.62 14.48
N VAL A 70 7.66 1.98 14.24
CA VAL A 70 8.90 2.28 14.97
C VAL A 70 9.64 3.47 14.36
N SER A 71 9.64 3.61 13.03
CA SER A 71 10.43 4.61 12.31
C SER A 71 10.12 6.07 12.73
N PRO A 72 8.85 6.51 12.92
CA PRO A 72 8.53 7.87 13.35
C PRO A 72 9.14 8.25 14.71
N THR A 73 9.18 7.34 15.67
CA THR A 73 9.82 7.61 16.98
C THR A 73 11.34 7.78 16.83
N LEU A 74 11.97 6.99 15.95
CA LEU A 74 13.42 7.01 15.78
C LEU A 74 13.92 8.18 14.93
N SER A 75 13.12 8.65 13.98
CA SER A 75 13.49 9.69 13.00
C SER A 75 12.88 11.06 13.33
N GLY A 76 11.66 11.09 13.88
CA GLY A 76 10.88 12.31 14.15
C GLY A 76 11.48 13.24 15.21
N ASN A 77 12.38 12.74 16.04
CA ASN A 77 13.15 13.53 17.01
C ASN A 77 14.65 13.66 16.65
N SER A 78 15.07 13.27 15.44
CA SER A 78 16.49 13.26 15.07
C SER A 78 17.15 14.64 15.13
N ILE A 79 16.49 15.72 14.69
CA ILE A 79 17.05 17.08 14.70
C ILE A 79 16.66 17.81 15.99
N ASN A 80 15.41 17.62 16.43
CA ASN A 80 14.92 18.26 17.66
C ASN A 80 15.62 17.74 18.92
N GLY A 81 16.05 16.48 18.95
CA GLY A 81 16.86 15.93 20.04
C GLY A 81 18.18 16.67 20.25
N ASP A 82 18.85 17.07 19.15
CA ASP A 82 20.08 17.88 19.24
C ASP A 82 19.81 19.29 19.77
N ARG A 83 18.66 19.87 19.39
CA ARG A 83 18.19 21.19 19.86
C ARG A 83 17.97 21.18 21.36
N ASP A 84 17.29 20.15 21.86
CA ASP A 84 16.98 20.00 23.28
C ASP A 84 18.23 19.69 24.12
N ALA A 85 19.17 18.93 23.58
CA ALA A 85 20.42 18.59 24.24
C ALA A 85 21.47 19.73 24.27
N ALA A 86 21.14 20.92 23.75
CA ALA A 86 22.05 22.08 23.65
C ALA A 86 23.37 21.78 22.92
N THR A 87 23.39 20.79 22.02
CA THR A 87 24.60 20.39 21.27
C THR A 87 24.75 21.10 19.92
N LEU A 88 23.83 22.01 19.59
CA LEU A 88 23.86 22.73 18.31
C LEU A 88 24.99 23.76 18.21
N ALA A 89 25.31 24.51 19.26
CA ALA A 89 26.41 25.47 19.22
C ALA A 89 27.75 24.82 18.88
N PRO A 90 28.17 23.73 19.54
CA PRO A 90 29.42 23.05 19.20
C PRO A 90 29.43 22.46 17.78
N VAL A 91 28.29 21.99 17.27
CA VAL A 91 28.18 21.43 15.90
C VAL A 91 28.19 22.53 14.84
N GLN A 92 27.65 23.72 15.13
CA GLN A 92 27.67 24.88 14.22
C GLN A 92 29.04 25.57 14.14
N VAL A 93 29.99 25.23 15.02
CA VAL A 93 31.41 25.64 14.92
C VAL A 93 32.20 24.69 14.00
N THR A 94 31.58 23.58 13.55
CA THR A 94 32.20 22.67 12.57
C THR A 94 31.98 23.18 11.14
N LEU A 95 32.90 22.83 10.22
CA LEU A 95 32.81 23.15 8.79
C LEU A 95 31.66 22.42 8.05
N ALA A 96 30.74 21.75 8.75
CA ALA A 96 29.67 20.97 8.15
C ALA A 96 28.52 21.87 7.68
N THR A 97 28.10 21.69 6.43
CA THR A 97 26.97 22.42 5.87
C THR A 97 25.64 21.87 6.36
N THR A 98 24.58 22.69 6.39
CA THR A 98 23.22 22.28 6.77
C THR A 98 22.73 21.04 6.01
N GLY A 99 23.08 20.92 4.73
CA GLY A 99 22.73 19.75 3.91
C GLY A 99 23.46 18.48 4.32
N GLU A 100 24.74 18.59 4.72
CA GLU A 100 25.52 17.44 5.20
C GLU A 100 25.00 16.93 6.55
N ILE A 101 24.55 17.82 7.43
CA ILE A 101 23.93 17.45 8.71
C ILE A 101 22.58 16.76 8.47
N LEU A 102 21.71 17.36 7.65
CA LEU A 102 20.39 16.82 7.36
C LEU A 102 20.47 15.42 6.72
N LEU A 103 21.31 15.28 5.70
CA LEU A 103 21.49 13.98 5.03
C LEU A 103 22.23 12.96 5.91
N GLY A 104 23.16 13.40 6.76
CA GLY A 104 23.80 12.52 7.74
C GLY A 104 22.80 11.93 8.74
N LYS A 105 21.87 12.75 9.23
CA LYS A 105 20.77 12.30 10.11
C LYS A 105 19.77 11.42 9.38
N PHE A 106 19.47 11.73 8.13
CA PHE A 106 18.65 10.86 7.29
C PHE A 106 19.28 9.47 7.12
N VAL A 107 20.56 9.40 6.74
CA VAL A 107 21.28 8.12 6.58
C VAL A 107 21.36 7.36 7.91
N ALA A 108 21.61 8.04 9.02
CA ALA A 108 21.58 7.40 10.34
C ALA A 108 20.21 6.82 10.67
N ALA A 109 19.13 7.57 10.44
CA ALA A 109 17.76 7.11 10.66
C ALA A 109 17.41 5.94 9.74
N TRP A 110 17.81 5.98 8.48
CA TRP A 110 17.59 4.90 7.53
C TRP A 110 18.32 3.62 7.95
N ILE A 111 19.62 3.69 8.27
CA ILE A 111 20.39 2.54 8.79
C ILE A 111 19.79 1.99 10.08
N THR A 112 19.31 2.88 10.96
CA THR A 112 18.63 2.46 12.19
C THR A 112 17.36 1.67 11.86
N GLY A 113 16.55 2.10 10.90
CA GLY A 113 15.40 1.34 10.42
C GLY A 113 15.80 0.00 9.79
N LEU A 114 16.88 -0.03 9.01
CA LEU A 114 17.40 -1.26 8.41
C LEU A 114 17.87 -2.28 9.46
N ALA A 115 18.27 -1.85 10.65
CA ALA A 115 18.56 -2.78 11.74
C ALA A 115 17.31 -3.57 12.17
N PHE A 116 16.11 -2.97 12.13
CA PHE A 116 14.86 -3.71 12.38
C PHE A 116 14.54 -4.68 11.24
N ALA A 117 14.76 -4.27 9.99
CA ALA A 117 14.64 -5.17 8.85
C ALA A 117 15.64 -6.35 8.94
N LEU A 118 16.85 -6.12 9.44
CA LEU A 118 17.84 -7.17 9.69
C LEU A 118 17.40 -8.12 10.81
N VAL A 119 16.76 -7.62 11.87
CA VAL A 119 16.14 -8.46 12.90
C VAL A 119 14.98 -9.29 12.32
N ALA A 120 14.27 -8.77 11.31
CA ALA A 120 13.23 -9.51 10.60
C ALA A 120 13.78 -10.62 9.69
N ALA A 121 15.03 -10.50 9.22
CA ALA A 121 15.66 -11.42 8.28
C ALA A 121 15.54 -12.92 8.63
N PRO A 122 15.84 -13.40 9.86
CA PRO A 122 15.67 -14.82 10.19
C PRO A 122 14.21 -15.30 10.06
N PHE A 123 13.24 -14.46 10.40
CA PHE A 123 11.82 -14.79 10.29
C PHE A 123 11.37 -14.84 8.83
N LEU A 124 11.85 -13.90 8.02
CA LEU A 124 11.66 -13.91 6.57
C LEU A 124 12.26 -15.17 5.95
N ILE A 125 13.48 -15.56 6.34
CA ILE A 125 14.12 -16.79 5.86
C ILE A 125 13.26 -18.02 6.21
N ILE A 126 12.83 -18.16 7.47
CA ILE A 126 11.97 -19.27 7.89
C ILE A 126 10.66 -19.28 7.07
N ALA A 127 10.04 -18.12 6.88
CA ALA A 127 8.81 -17.99 6.10
C ALA A 127 9.03 -18.34 4.61
N THR A 128 10.18 -18.00 4.02
CA THR A 128 10.51 -18.37 2.65
C THR A 128 10.72 -19.87 2.48
N LEU A 129 11.43 -20.51 3.42
CA LEU A 129 11.71 -21.94 3.37
C LEU A 129 10.45 -22.78 3.55
N ALA A 130 9.52 -22.31 4.37
CA ALA A 130 8.22 -22.94 4.51
C ALA A 130 7.25 -22.60 3.38
N GLY A 131 7.46 -21.45 2.74
CA GLY A 131 6.50 -20.85 1.84
C GLY A 131 6.56 -21.31 0.39
N ASP A 132 7.62 -22.05 0.04
CA ASP A 132 8.02 -22.34 -1.35
C ASP A 132 7.95 -21.11 -2.27
N VAL A 133 8.33 -19.96 -1.70
CA VAL A 133 8.18 -18.66 -2.36
C VAL A 133 9.28 -18.49 -3.40
N HIS A 134 8.90 -18.05 -4.60
CA HIS A 134 9.87 -17.75 -5.66
C HIS A 134 10.92 -16.74 -5.16
N PRO A 135 12.24 -16.99 -5.37
CA PRO A 135 13.31 -16.08 -4.98
C PRO A 135 13.15 -14.61 -5.41
N TRP A 136 12.49 -14.35 -6.55
CA TRP A 136 12.24 -12.98 -7.01
C TRP A 136 11.26 -12.21 -6.12
N THR A 137 10.23 -12.88 -5.60
CA THR A 137 9.29 -12.30 -4.64
C THR A 137 10.00 -11.87 -3.36
N VAL A 138 10.95 -12.68 -2.89
CA VAL A 138 11.78 -12.38 -1.73
C VAL A 138 12.69 -11.18 -1.96
N LEU A 139 13.35 -11.15 -3.11
CA LEU A 139 14.26 -10.06 -3.45
C LEU A 139 13.49 -8.73 -3.58
N ILE A 140 12.37 -8.73 -4.31
CA ILE A 140 11.60 -7.51 -4.58
C ILE A 140 10.95 -6.98 -3.30
N SER A 141 10.36 -7.85 -2.47
CA SER A 141 9.77 -7.42 -1.21
C SER A 141 10.83 -6.82 -0.27
N LEU A 142 12.04 -7.40 -0.20
CA LEU A 142 13.15 -6.87 0.58
C LEU A 142 13.57 -5.49 0.09
N VAL A 143 13.70 -5.32 -1.23
CA VAL A 143 14.03 -4.01 -1.83
C VAL A 143 12.96 -2.98 -1.48
N VAL A 144 11.68 -3.33 -1.58
CA VAL A 144 10.59 -2.41 -1.22
C VAL A 144 10.61 -2.08 0.27
N LEU A 145 10.84 -3.06 1.16
CA LEU A 145 11.00 -2.81 2.60
C LEU A 145 12.14 -1.83 2.89
N VAL A 146 13.29 -1.98 2.22
CA VAL A 146 14.45 -1.08 2.33
C VAL A 146 14.08 0.34 1.89
N VAL A 147 13.39 0.47 0.75
CA VAL A 147 12.95 1.74 0.18
C VAL A 147 11.91 2.43 1.07
N GLU A 148 10.86 1.72 1.48
CA GLU A 148 9.81 2.22 2.38
C GLU A 148 10.39 2.67 3.73
N THR A 149 11.31 1.89 4.29
CA THR A 149 12.05 2.30 5.51
C THR A 149 12.77 3.64 5.30
N GLY A 150 13.38 3.83 4.13
CA GLY A 150 14.05 5.08 3.75
C GLY A 150 13.06 6.23 3.60
N ILE A 151 11.94 6.04 2.90
CA ILE A 151 10.92 7.08 2.71
C ILE A 151 10.39 7.58 4.05
N ILE A 152 10.04 6.66 4.95
CA ILE A 152 9.49 7.03 6.26
C ILE A 152 10.55 7.70 7.14
N ALA A 153 11.79 7.22 7.09
CA ALA A 153 12.92 7.87 7.78
C ALA A 153 13.15 9.30 7.25
N ALA A 154 13.04 9.51 5.93
CA ALA A 154 13.16 10.83 5.31
C ALA A 154 12.05 11.78 5.77
N ILE A 155 10.80 11.32 5.79
CA ILE A 155 9.65 12.09 6.28
C ILE A 155 9.86 12.49 7.74
N GLY A 156 10.24 11.55 8.60
CA GLY A 156 10.44 11.84 10.02
C GLY A 156 11.61 12.78 10.29
N VAL A 157 12.76 12.59 9.63
CA VAL A 157 13.90 13.51 9.74
C VAL A 157 13.53 14.90 9.23
N ALA A 158 12.83 15.00 8.10
CA ALA A 158 12.40 16.28 7.54
C ALA A 158 11.47 17.02 8.50
N LEU A 159 10.43 16.34 9.02
CA LEU A 159 9.49 16.93 9.99
C LEU A 159 10.19 17.34 11.28
N SER A 160 11.20 16.60 11.73
CA SER A 160 12.08 16.98 12.86
C SER A 160 12.82 18.29 12.61
N GLY A 161 13.24 18.55 11.36
CA GLY A 161 13.88 19.81 10.99
C GLY A 161 12.91 20.98 10.88
N ILE A 162 11.70 20.71 10.36
CA ILE A 162 10.65 21.69 10.09
C ILE A 162 9.97 22.17 11.38
N LEU A 163 9.60 21.24 12.26
CA LEU A 163 8.80 21.51 13.45
C LEU A 163 9.74 21.80 14.63
N ALA A 164 9.48 22.88 15.36
CA ALA A 164 10.36 23.32 16.44
C ALA A 164 10.20 22.52 17.74
N ARG A 165 9.04 21.86 17.95
CA ARG A 165 8.74 21.10 19.17
C ARG A 165 8.89 19.59 18.93
N PRO A 166 9.75 18.89 19.69
CA PRO A 166 10.00 17.45 19.58
C PRO A 166 8.74 16.59 19.57
N LEU A 167 7.89 16.74 20.60
CA LEU A 167 6.68 15.93 20.77
C LEU A 167 5.70 16.13 19.61
N PHE A 168 5.55 17.38 19.15
CA PHE A 168 4.70 17.69 18.01
C PHE A 168 5.28 17.12 16.71
N SER A 169 6.60 17.14 16.54
CA SER A 169 7.26 16.54 15.38
C SER A 169 7.02 15.05 15.26
N VAL A 170 7.19 14.32 16.37
CA VAL A 170 6.94 12.87 16.40
C VAL A 170 5.46 12.58 16.12
N ALA A 171 4.53 13.32 16.75
CA ALA A 171 3.10 13.15 16.54
C ALA A 171 2.68 13.42 15.08
N VAL A 172 3.16 14.50 14.47
CA VAL A 172 2.87 14.80 13.06
C VAL A 172 3.47 13.75 12.13
N THR A 173 4.66 13.23 12.44
CA THR A 173 5.24 12.13 11.68
C THR A 173 4.34 10.89 11.73
N TYR A 174 3.83 10.51 12.91
CA TYR A 174 2.84 9.45 13.04
C TYR A 174 1.56 9.71 12.24
N LEU A 175 1.04 10.95 12.27
CA LEU A 175 -0.16 11.31 11.51
C LEU A 175 0.06 11.23 9.99
N VAL A 176 1.24 11.63 9.49
CA VAL A 176 1.58 11.50 8.06
C VAL A 176 1.69 10.03 7.67
N VAL A 177 2.37 9.20 8.46
CA VAL A 177 2.46 7.76 8.20
C VAL A 177 1.07 7.10 8.25
N ALA A 178 0.24 7.46 9.22
CA ALA A 178 -1.14 6.99 9.32
C ALA A 178 -2.00 7.48 8.14
N ALA A 179 -1.78 8.70 7.65
CA ALA A 179 -2.47 9.21 6.46
C ALA A 179 -2.08 8.42 5.20
N LEU A 180 -0.81 8.02 5.04
CA LEU A 180 -0.36 7.18 3.93
C LEU A 180 -0.90 5.74 4.03
N ALA A 181 -0.90 5.14 5.23
CA ALA A 181 -1.29 3.75 5.43
C ALA A 181 -2.81 3.53 5.57
N VAL A 182 -3.51 4.39 6.29
CA VAL A 182 -4.95 4.26 6.59
C VAL A 182 -5.76 5.35 5.90
N GLY A 183 -5.25 6.57 5.88
CA GLY A 183 -5.94 7.71 5.24
C GLY A 183 -6.17 7.52 3.75
N THR A 184 -5.25 6.86 3.03
CA THR A 184 -5.42 6.50 1.61
C THR A 184 -6.60 5.55 1.39
N VAL A 185 -6.77 4.55 2.26
CA VAL A 185 -7.89 3.59 2.20
C VAL A 185 -9.22 4.27 2.51
N ILE A 186 -9.26 5.08 3.56
CA ILE A 186 -10.45 5.85 3.94
C ILE A 186 -10.82 6.82 2.82
N GLY A 187 -9.86 7.58 2.33
CA GLY A 187 -10.07 8.55 1.25
C GLY A 187 -10.55 7.89 -0.03
N PHE A 188 -9.96 6.76 -0.42
CA PHE A 188 -10.39 5.99 -1.57
C PHE A 188 -11.86 5.55 -1.44
N GLY A 189 -12.24 4.98 -0.30
CA GLY A 189 -13.62 4.53 -0.07
C GLY A 189 -14.64 5.68 -0.07
N LEU A 190 -14.33 6.79 0.62
CA LEU A 190 -15.23 7.93 0.72
C LEU A 190 -15.34 8.72 -0.59
N ILE A 191 -14.23 9.00 -1.26
CA ILE A 191 -14.24 9.76 -2.51
C ILE A 191 -14.79 8.89 -3.64
N GLY A 192 -14.37 7.62 -3.72
CA GLY A 192 -14.85 6.70 -4.75
C GLY A 192 -16.34 6.40 -4.67
N SER A 193 -16.92 6.35 -3.46
CA SER A 193 -18.38 6.24 -3.30
C SER A 193 -19.11 7.56 -3.57
N ALA A 194 -18.46 8.71 -3.32
CA ALA A 194 -19.04 10.01 -3.62
C ALA A 194 -19.06 10.32 -5.12
N VAL A 195 -18.02 9.94 -5.86
CA VAL A 195 -17.94 10.14 -7.31
C VAL A 195 -18.66 8.99 -8.01
N ALA A 196 -19.75 9.28 -8.69
CA ALA A 196 -20.54 8.27 -9.38
C ALA A 196 -21.05 8.75 -10.73
N SER A 197 -21.30 7.80 -11.62
CA SER A 197 -22.00 8.01 -12.88
C SER A 197 -23.37 7.35 -12.84
N GLU A 198 -24.28 7.81 -13.68
CA GLU A 198 -25.55 7.13 -13.92
C GLU A 198 -25.30 5.93 -14.83
N GLY A 199 -25.68 4.74 -14.36
CA GLY A 199 -25.73 3.51 -15.13
C GLY A 199 -27.16 3.23 -15.59
N LEU A 200 -27.27 2.59 -16.75
CA LEU A 200 -28.51 2.16 -17.39
C LEU A 200 -28.59 0.64 -17.35
N SER A 201 -29.64 0.13 -16.72
CA SER A 201 -30.00 -1.28 -16.81
C SER A 201 -31.18 -1.42 -17.77
N LYS A 202 -31.01 -2.19 -18.84
CA LYS A 202 -32.06 -2.53 -19.80
C LYS A 202 -32.35 -4.01 -19.66
N SER A 203 -33.54 -4.35 -19.18
CA SER A 203 -33.98 -5.73 -19.07
C SER A 203 -35.21 -5.99 -19.92
N ARG A 204 -35.20 -7.06 -20.70
CA ARG A 204 -36.36 -7.58 -21.41
C ARG A 204 -36.61 -9.02 -20.99
N TYR A 205 -37.84 -9.31 -20.59
CA TYR A 205 -38.28 -10.62 -20.14
C TYR A 205 -39.28 -11.23 -21.12
N ALA A 206 -39.32 -12.56 -21.16
CA ALA A 206 -40.38 -13.28 -21.84
C ALA A 206 -41.72 -13.07 -21.11
N GLU A 207 -42.82 -13.09 -21.86
CA GLU A 207 -44.15 -13.13 -21.27
C GLU A 207 -44.48 -14.57 -20.85
N TYR A 208 -45.13 -14.73 -19.70
CA TYR A 208 -45.48 -16.04 -19.14
C TYR A 208 -47.01 -16.17 -19.04
N ASP A 209 -47.53 -17.34 -19.41
CA ASP A 209 -48.95 -17.66 -19.34
C ASP A 209 -49.44 -17.87 -17.89
N ALA A 210 -50.75 -18.03 -17.70
CA ALA A 210 -51.35 -18.27 -16.38
C ALA A 210 -50.92 -19.60 -15.72
N MET A 211 -50.30 -20.50 -16.48
CA MET A 211 -49.81 -21.81 -16.06
C MET A 211 -48.29 -21.78 -15.77
N GLY A 212 -47.62 -20.65 -15.99
CA GLY A 212 -46.18 -20.47 -15.77
C GLY A 212 -45.29 -20.90 -16.93
N ASN A 213 -45.85 -21.18 -18.11
CA ASN A 213 -45.07 -21.46 -19.32
C ASN A 213 -44.79 -20.17 -20.10
N ILE A 214 -43.80 -20.18 -20.99
CA ILE A 214 -43.52 -19.05 -21.88
C ILE A 214 -44.68 -18.88 -22.86
N ALA A 215 -45.13 -17.65 -23.06
CA ALA A 215 -46.18 -17.30 -24.01
C ALA A 215 -45.62 -17.32 -25.44
N CYS A 216 -46.19 -18.18 -26.28
CA CYS A 216 -45.76 -18.41 -27.65
C CYS A 216 -46.78 -17.87 -28.65
N LYS A 217 -46.31 -17.25 -29.75
CA LYS A 217 -47.18 -16.70 -30.82
C LYS A 217 -48.07 -17.76 -31.46
N ASP A 218 -47.55 -18.98 -31.58
CA ASP A 218 -48.26 -20.13 -32.16
C ASP A 218 -49.20 -20.85 -31.16
N GLY A 219 -49.26 -20.39 -29.90
CA GLY A 219 -50.09 -20.99 -28.85
C GLY A 219 -49.59 -22.34 -28.32
N SER A 220 -48.35 -22.74 -28.64
CA SER A 220 -47.70 -23.89 -28.02
C SER A 220 -47.43 -23.64 -26.53
N SER A 221 -47.31 -24.72 -25.74
CA SER A 221 -46.95 -24.65 -24.32
C SER A 221 -45.44 -24.53 -24.09
N ASP A 222 -44.64 -24.54 -25.16
CA ASP A 222 -43.19 -24.41 -25.13
C ASP A 222 -42.70 -23.82 -26.46
N CYS A 223 -41.97 -22.72 -26.36
CA CYS A 223 -41.20 -22.07 -27.43
C CYS A 223 -39.85 -21.60 -26.87
N TYR A 224 -39.39 -22.23 -25.78
CA TYR A 224 -38.15 -21.89 -25.13
C TYR A 224 -36.98 -22.04 -26.10
N GLY A 225 -36.22 -20.95 -26.33
CA GLY A 225 -35.10 -20.91 -27.28
C GLY A 225 -35.46 -20.63 -28.74
N ASP A 226 -36.74 -20.40 -29.06
CA ASP A 226 -37.19 -19.96 -30.39
C ASP A 226 -37.58 -18.48 -30.35
N ALA A 227 -36.60 -17.60 -30.58
CA ALA A 227 -36.77 -16.15 -30.49
C ALA A 227 -37.86 -15.58 -31.42
N ASP A 228 -38.16 -16.24 -32.55
CA ASP A 228 -39.19 -15.78 -33.47
C ASP A 228 -40.61 -16.07 -32.94
N ASN A 229 -40.76 -17.12 -32.14
CA ASN A 229 -42.03 -17.58 -31.58
C ASN A 229 -42.31 -17.13 -30.14
N MET A 230 -41.30 -16.68 -29.41
CA MET A 230 -41.45 -16.10 -28.07
C MET A 230 -42.17 -14.74 -28.11
N ILE A 231 -43.06 -14.51 -27.15
CA ILE A 231 -43.65 -13.19 -26.87
C ILE A 231 -42.81 -12.51 -25.78
N CYS A 232 -42.30 -11.33 -26.08
CA CYS A 232 -41.39 -10.59 -25.21
C CYS A 232 -42.06 -9.31 -24.74
N GLN A 233 -41.87 -8.98 -23.47
CA GLN A 233 -42.34 -7.72 -22.91
C GLN A 233 -41.56 -6.54 -23.49
N ASP A 234 -42.10 -5.33 -23.30
CA ASP A 234 -41.37 -4.10 -23.61
C ASP A 234 -40.10 -3.97 -22.74
N TRP A 235 -39.10 -3.27 -23.27
CA TRP A 235 -37.87 -2.99 -22.55
C TRP A 235 -38.14 -2.21 -21.27
N GLN A 236 -37.75 -2.80 -20.13
CA GLN A 236 -37.71 -2.11 -18.86
C GLN A 236 -36.34 -1.45 -18.70
N THR A 237 -36.34 -0.13 -18.60
CA THR A 237 -35.10 0.64 -18.36
C THR A 237 -35.13 1.19 -16.95
N SER A 238 -34.06 0.94 -16.19
CA SER A 238 -33.87 1.48 -14.85
C SER A 238 -32.51 2.15 -14.74
N THR A 239 -32.48 3.33 -14.13
CA THR A 239 -31.24 4.06 -13.86
C THR A 239 -30.75 3.74 -12.46
N TYR A 240 -29.46 3.49 -12.30
CA TYR A 240 -28.83 3.28 -10.99
C TYR A 240 -27.51 4.03 -10.88
N ARG A 241 -27.04 4.25 -9.65
CA ARG A 241 -25.80 5.00 -9.39
C ARG A 241 -24.62 4.03 -9.35
N VAL A 242 -23.60 4.28 -10.18
CA VAL A 242 -22.38 3.46 -10.27
C VAL A 242 -21.18 4.25 -9.72
N PRO A 243 -20.60 3.84 -8.58
CA PRO A 243 -19.37 4.45 -8.05
C PRO A 243 -18.20 4.36 -9.05
N ARG A 244 -17.40 5.43 -9.14
CA ARG A 244 -16.29 5.57 -10.09
C ARG A 244 -14.94 5.51 -9.39
N PHE A 245 -14.57 4.30 -8.97
CA PHE A 245 -13.27 4.04 -8.33
C PHE A 245 -12.08 4.20 -9.30
N ASP A 246 -12.34 4.09 -10.61
CA ASP A 246 -11.41 4.29 -11.73
C ASP A 246 -10.82 5.71 -11.78
N TYR A 247 -11.44 6.69 -11.14
CA TYR A 247 -10.89 8.05 -11.04
C TYR A 247 -10.02 8.29 -9.79
N VAL A 248 -10.10 7.41 -8.79
CA VAL A 248 -9.48 7.63 -7.47
C VAL A 248 -8.49 6.55 -7.05
N TRP A 249 -8.28 5.50 -7.86
CA TRP A 249 -7.35 4.40 -7.57
C TRP A 249 -5.93 4.87 -7.24
N TRP A 250 -5.48 6.00 -7.82
CA TRP A 250 -4.16 6.56 -7.56
C TRP A 250 -3.95 6.92 -6.08
N MET A 251 -5.02 7.15 -5.32
CA MET A 251 -4.94 7.40 -3.89
C MET A 251 -4.45 6.17 -3.13
N LEU A 252 -4.91 4.97 -3.51
CA LEU A 252 -4.41 3.70 -2.95
C LEU A 252 -2.98 3.42 -3.38
N SER A 253 -2.56 3.90 -4.56
CA SER A 253 -1.20 3.66 -5.04
C SER A 253 -0.13 4.19 -4.09
N ALA A 254 -0.39 5.29 -3.37
CA ALA A 254 0.55 5.87 -2.41
C ALA A 254 0.62 5.12 -1.06
N ASN A 255 -0.19 4.07 -0.87
CA ASN A 255 -0.19 3.27 0.34
C ASN A 255 1.03 2.34 0.38
N PRO A 256 1.82 2.32 1.47
CA PRO A 256 3.04 1.50 1.55
C PRO A 256 2.78 -0.01 1.43
N PHE A 257 1.60 -0.49 1.88
CA PHE A 257 1.22 -1.89 1.73
C PHE A 257 0.83 -2.24 0.29
N VAL A 258 0.17 -1.31 -0.41
CA VAL A 258 -0.17 -1.46 -1.83
C VAL A 258 1.08 -1.44 -2.70
N ILE A 259 2.02 -0.54 -2.41
CA ILE A 259 3.31 -0.48 -3.11
C ILE A 259 4.05 -1.81 -2.99
N LEU A 260 4.12 -2.37 -1.77
CA LEU A 260 4.73 -3.67 -1.53
C LEU A 260 4.05 -4.78 -2.32
N ALA A 261 2.73 -4.91 -2.18
CA ALA A 261 1.94 -5.95 -2.81
C ALA A 261 2.01 -5.92 -4.34
N ASP A 262 1.96 -4.71 -4.91
CA ASP A 262 1.91 -4.54 -6.34
C ASP A 262 3.29 -4.69 -7.01
N ALA A 263 4.35 -4.27 -6.32
CA ALA A 263 5.72 -4.46 -6.79
C ALA A 263 6.12 -5.94 -6.79
N THR A 264 5.66 -6.72 -5.80
CA THR A 264 5.96 -8.14 -5.73
C THR A 264 5.34 -8.94 -6.89
N PRO A 265 6.08 -9.88 -7.51
CA PRO A 265 5.53 -10.85 -8.44
C PRO A 265 4.44 -11.67 -7.76
N THR A 266 3.37 -11.92 -8.50
CA THR A 266 2.22 -12.71 -8.03
C THR A 266 2.36 -14.12 -8.57
N HIS A 267 2.18 -15.11 -7.71
CA HIS A 267 2.00 -16.49 -8.12
C HIS A 267 0.50 -16.76 -8.32
N PHE A 268 0.17 -17.55 -9.33
CA PHE A 268 -1.20 -17.87 -9.70
C PHE A 268 -1.39 -19.38 -9.69
N ASP A 269 -2.56 -19.82 -9.24
CA ASP A 269 -2.98 -21.20 -9.37
C ASP A 269 -3.38 -21.54 -10.81
N GLN A 270 -3.77 -22.79 -11.05
CA GLN A 270 -4.21 -23.27 -12.37
C GLN A 270 -5.48 -22.56 -12.90
N TYR A 271 -6.18 -21.78 -12.08
CA TYR A 271 -7.36 -21.01 -12.43
C TYR A 271 -7.07 -19.52 -12.59
N GLY A 272 -5.78 -19.11 -12.58
CA GLY A 272 -5.37 -17.71 -12.69
C GLY A 272 -5.64 -16.89 -11.43
N SER A 273 -5.89 -17.54 -10.29
CA SER A 273 -6.18 -16.88 -9.00
C SER A 273 -4.93 -16.77 -8.13
N PRO A 274 -4.73 -15.65 -7.40
CA PRO A 274 -3.59 -15.52 -6.51
C PRO A 274 -3.69 -16.46 -5.30
N ASP A 275 -2.56 -17.03 -4.89
CA ASP A 275 -2.46 -17.90 -3.71
C ASP A 275 -1.89 -17.20 -2.46
N ASP A 276 -1.50 -15.93 -2.58
CA ASP A 276 -0.89 -15.14 -1.52
C ASP A 276 -1.61 -13.80 -1.27
N MET A 277 -1.33 -13.16 -0.12
CA MET A 277 -1.99 -11.89 0.22
C MET A 277 -1.47 -10.70 -0.61
N PHE A 278 -0.30 -10.80 -1.25
CA PHE A 278 0.20 -9.75 -2.12
C PHE A 278 -0.61 -9.69 -3.40
N GLY A 279 -0.81 -10.84 -4.05
CA GLY A 279 -1.58 -11.00 -5.26
C GLY A 279 -3.04 -10.62 -5.07
N TRP A 280 -3.67 -11.00 -3.96
CA TRP A 280 -5.04 -10.56 -3.66
C TRP A 280 -5.14 -9.04 -3.48
N LEU A 281 -4.22 -8.42 -2.74
CA LEU A 281 -4.22 -6.96 -2.57
C LEU A 281 -3.94 -6.26 -3.92
N LYS A 282 -2.94 -6.74 -4.66
CA LYS A 282 -2.60 -6.26 -6.00
C LYS A 282 -3.79 -6.34 -6.95
N TYR A 283 -4.45 -7.49 -7.03
CA TYR A 283 -5.66 -7.69 -7.82
C TYR A 283 -6.74 -6.68 -7.42
N SER A 284 -7.02 -6.53 -6.12
CA SER A 284 -8.07 -5.59 -5.67
C SER A 284 -7.82 -4.13 -6.10
N VAL A 285 -6.56 -3.66 -6.04
CA VAL A 285 -6.19 -2.31 -6.47
C VAL A 285 -6.19 -2.19 -8.00
N ARG A 286 -5.81 -3.24 -8.71
CA ARG A 286 -5.86 -3.28 -10.18
C ARG A 286 -7.28 -3.28 -10.72
N SER A 287 -8.19 -4.03 -10.10
CA SER A 287 -9.60 -4.04 -10.46
C SER A 287 -10.25 -2.68 -10.29
N ALA A 288 -9.80 -1.88 -9.31
CA ALA A 288 -10.27 -0.51 -9.13
C ALA A 288 -9.87 0.45 -10.28
N GLN A 289 -8.94 0.07 -11.17
CA GLN A 289 -8.59 0.84 -12.35
C GLN A 289 -9.54 0.60 -13.53
N LEU A 290 -10.29 -0.51 -13.50
CA LEU A 290 -11.21 -0.86 -14.57
C LEU A 290 -12.43 0.07 -14.50
N THR A 291 -12.74 0.67 -15.64
CA THR A 291 -13.96 1.45 -15.80
C THR A 291 -15.17 0.52 -15.64
N PRO A 292 -16.10 0.80 -14.71
CA PRO A 292 -17.28 -0.05 -14.56
C PRO A 292 -18.18 0.07 -15.78
N GLU A 293 -18.89 -1.02 -16.10
CA GLU A 293 -19.90 -1.03 -17.15
C GLU A 293 -21.08 -0.15 -16.73
N LEU A 294 -21.38 0.85 -17.56
CA LEU A 294 -22.47 1.79 -17.34
C LEU A 294 -23.76 1.35 -18.02
N GLU A 295 -23.71 0.34 -18.87
CA GLU A 295 -24.88 -0.22 -19.52
C GLU A 295 -24.87 -1.73 -19.33
N THR A 296 -25.88 -2.24 -18.64
CA THR A 296 -26.11 -3.68 -18.48
C THR A 296 -27.37 -4.04 -19.25
N VAL A 297 -27.24 -4.92 -20.25
CA VAL A 297 -28.36 -5.41 -21.04
C VAL A 297 -28.63 -6.85 -20.67
N TRP A 298 -29.85 -7.13 -20.22
CA TRP A 298 -30.36 -8.48 -20.03
C TRP A 298 -31.54 -8.71 -20.96
N ASP A 299 -31.44 -9.72 -21.82
CA ASP A 299 -32.47 -10.03 -22.80
C ASP A 299 -32.77 -11.52 -22.77
N GLU A 300 -33.85 -11.88 -22.09
CA GLU A 300 -34.32 -13.27 -22.04
C GLU A 300 -34.79 -13.77 -23.41
N CYS A 301 -35.09 -12.87 -24.35
CA CYS A 301 -35.52 -13.25 -25.70
C CYS A 301 -34.39 -13.25 -26.74
N ASP A 302 -33.13 -13.09 -26.32
CA ASP A 302 -32.00 -13.10 -27.23
C ASP A 302 -31.68 -14.55 -27.66
N PRO A 303 -31.76 -14.89 -28.98
CA PRO A 303 -31.39 -16.22 -29.47
C PRO A 303 -29.95 -16.62 -29.14
N ASP A 304 -29.04 -15.67 -28.90
CA ASP A 304 -27.65 -15.95 -28.58
C ASP A 304 -27.48 -16.51 -27.15
N ASN A 305 -28.39 -16.18 -26.22
CA ASN A 305 -28.42 -16.80 -24.88
C ASN A 305 -28.75 -18.30 -24.93
N TYR A 306 -29.35 -18.77 -26.02
CA TYR A 306 -29.75 -20.17 -26.22
C TYR A 306 -28.82 -20.94 -27.15
N ARG A 307 -27.99 -20.22 -27.92
CA ARG A 307 -27.10 -20.81 -28.92
C ARG A 307 -25.80 -21.35 -28.35
N TYR A 308 -25.46 -21.07 -27.08
CA TYR A 308 -24.18 -21.51 -26.53
C TYR A 308 -24.16 -21.59 -24.99
N SER A 309 -24.42 -22.77 -24.42
CA SER A 309 -24.21 -23.04 -22.99
C SER A 309 -22.83 -23.62 -22.64
N ASP A 310 -22.05 -24.04 -23.66
CA ASP A 310 -20.81 -24.82 -23.48
C ASP A 310 -19.51 -24.08 -23.89
N LEU A 311 -19.58 -22.79 -24.29
CA LEU A 311 -18.37 -21.98 -24.51
C LEU A 311 -18.02 -21.24 -23.21
N PRO A 312 -16.72 -21.07 -22.90
CA PRO A 312 -16.30 -20.15 -21.86
C PRO A 312 -16.91 -18.78 -22.13
N ASN A 313 -17.49 -18.15 -21.11
CA ASN A 313 -17.97 -16.78 -21.21
C ASN A 313 -16.81 -15.90 -21.75
N PRO A 314 -16.93 -15.31 -22.96
CA PRO A 314 -15.84 -14.56 -23.58
C PRO A 314 -15.42 -13.33 -22.75
N ASP A 315 -16.27 -12.88 -21.82
CA ASP A 315 -16.00 -11.75 -20.94
C ASP A 315 -15.43 -12.16 -19.57
N TYR A 316 -15.22 -13.45 -19.31
CA TYR A 316 -14.59 -13.89 -18.07
C TYR A 316 -13.10 -13.53 -18.07
N ARG A 317 -12.73 -12.53 -17.28
CA ARG A 317 -11.32 -12.18 -17.03
C ARG A 317 -10.83 -12.81 -15.75
N THR A 318 -9.72 -13.53 -15.84
CA THR A 318 -9.05 -14.02 -14.63
C THR A 318 -8.38 -12.85 -13.89
N PRO A 319 -8.05 -13.03 -12.59
CA PRO A 319 -7.19 -12.08 -11.88
C PRO A 319 -5.85 -11.83 -12.57
N GLU A 320 -5.27 -12.87 -13.17
CA GLU A 320 -4.04 -12.77 -13.98
C GLU A 320 -4.24 -11.82 -15.18
N ASP A 321 -5.31 -12.02 -15.97
CA ASP A 321 -5.63 -11.15 -17.11
C ASP A 321 -5.84 -9.70 -16.68
N THR A 322 -6.52 -9.50 -15.55
CA THR A 322 -6.78 -8.17 -14.99
C THR A 322 -5.49 -7.48 -14.58
N ILE A 323 -4.57 -8.19 -13.92
CA ILE A 323 -3.27 -7.65 -13.52
C ILE A 323 -2.41 -7.32 -14.74
N ALA A 324 -2.47 -8.14 -15.79
CA ALA A 324 -1.72 -7.93 -17.03
C ALA A 324 -2.24 -6.72 -17.85
N ALA A 325 -3.55 -6.48 -17.85
CA ALA A 325 -4.20 -5.41 -18.62
C ALA A 325 -4.15 -4.01 -17.95
N THR A 326 -3.68 -3.91 -16.71
CA THR A 326 -3.76 -2.71 -15.87
C THR A 326 -2.39 -2.12 -15.53
N VAL A 327 -2.35 -0.88 -15.04
CA VAL A 327 -1.11 -0.11 -14.84
C VAL A 327 -0.47 -0.41 -13.48
N PRO A 328 0.86 -0.67 -13.41
CA PRO A 328 1.66 -0.72 -12.19
C PRO A 328 1.47 0.49 -11.25
N SER A 329 0.68 0.31 -10.19
CA SER A 329 0.40 1.27 -9.13
C SER A 329 1.60 1.50 -8.21
N TRP A 330 2.48 0.52 -8.01
CA TRP A 330 3.66 0.67 -7.16
C TRP A 330 4.59 1.77 -7.67
N PHE A 331 4.71 1.94 -8.99
CA PHE A 331 5.53 2.98 -9.60
C PHE A 331 4.95 4.37 -9.33
N VAL A 332 3.63 4.52 -9.49
CA VAL A 332 2.92 5.77 -9.17
C VAL A 332 3.03 6.09 -7.68
N GLY A 333 2.84 5.07 -6.84
CA GLY A 333 2.95 5.17 -5.38
C GLY A 333 4.32 5.63 -4.91
N LEU A 334 5.37 4.94 -5.32
CA LEU A 334 6.75 5.30 -4.98
C LEU A 334 7.12 6.68 -5.52
N ALA A 335 6.65 7.06 -6.71
CA ALA A 335 6.90 8.39 -7.25
C ALA A 335 6.28 9.47 -6.35
N VAL A 336 5.02 9.30 -5.93
CA VAL A 336 4.31 10.22 -5.03
C VAL A 336 5.02 10.31 -3.67
N GLN A 337 5.33 9.17 -3.06
CA GLN A 337 6.00 9.14 -1.76
C GLN A 337 7.42 9.72 -1.81
N THR A 338 8.19 9.41 -2.85
CA THR A 338 9.54 9.95 -3.03
C THR A 338 9.50 11.45 -3.27
N ALA A 339 8.54 11.94 -4.07
CA ALA A 339 8.33 13.37 -4.26
C ALA A 339 7.96 14.06 -2.95
N LEU A 340 7.06 13.49 -2.16
CA LEU A 340 6.69 13.98 -0.84
C LEU A 340 7.90 14.06 0.10
N ALA A 341 8.67 12.97 0.20
CA ALA A 341 9.87 12.91 1.04
C ALA A 341 10.93 13.94 0.60
N ALA A 342 11.17 14.07 -0.71
CA ALA A 342 12.11 15.03 -1.27
C ALA A 342 11.69 16.48 -1.01
N LEU A 343 10.40 16.80 -1.18
CA LEU A 343 9.84 18.13 -0.89
C LEU A 343 9.96 18.48 0.58
N LEU A 344 9.66 17.53 1.48
CA LEU A 344 9.81 17.73 2.92
C LEU A 344 11.27 17.93 3.32
N LEU A 345 12.20 17.12 2.80
CA LEU A 345 13.63 17.28 3.05
C LEU A 345 14.16 18.62 2.53
N TRP A 346 13.73 19.02 1.33
CA TRP A 346 14.08 20.32 0.77
C TRP A 346 13.54 21.47 1.62
N TRP A 347 12.30 21.37 2.12
CA TRP A 347 11.72 22.37 3.02
C TRP A 347 12.46 22.43 4.37
N ALA A 348 12.81 21.28 4.95
CA ALA A 348 13.60 21.19 6.16
C ALA A 348 14.98 21.86 5.98
N TRP A 349 15.64 21.62 4.84
CA TRP A 349 16.89 22.26 4.48
C TRP A 349 16.77 23.78 4.31
N ALA A 350 15.72 24.26 3.62
CA ALA A 350 15.48 25.68 3.43
C ALA A 350 15.25 26.39 4.78
N ARG A 351 14.50 25.75 5.68
CA ARG A 351 14.20 26.29 7.02
C ARG A 351 15.40 26.27 7.97
N THR A 352 16.33 25.34 7.79
CA THR A 352 17.54 25.24 8.63
C THR A 352 18.70 26.09 8.11
N ARG A 353 18.56 26.68 6.92
CA ARG A 353 19.51 27.66 6.36
C ARG A 353 19.30 29.10 6.84
N THR A 354 18.15 29.45 7.40
CA THR A 354 17.88 30.83 7.80
C THR A 354 18.82 31.29 8.93
N PRO A 355 19.45 32.47 8.81
CA PRO A 355 20.37 32.97 9.82
C PRO A 355 19.68 33.13 11.18
N ALA A 356 20.39 32.76 12.25
CA ALA A 356 19.94 32.76 13.65
C ALA A 356 19.31 34.07 14.16
N ARG A 357 19.47 35.20 13.44
CA ARG A 357 18.84 36.49 13.74
C ARG A 357 17.32 36.51 13.61
N THR A 358 16.70 35.52 12.97
CA THR A 358 15.25 35.50 12.67
C THR A 358 14.52 34.31 13.30
N LEU A 359 15.01 33.81 14.44
CA LEU A 359 14.38 32.66 15.08
C LEU A 359 13.03 33.03 15.72
N PRO A 360 12.01 32.17 15.58
CA PRO A 360 10.73 32.33 16.26
C PRO A 360 10.90 32.40 17.79
N PRO A 361 10.02 33.11 18.50
CA PRO A 361 10.03 33.18 19.97
C PRO A 361 10.01 31.77 20.57
N GLY A 362 10.92 31.51 21.53
CA GLY A 362 11.03 30.22 22.23
C GLY A 362 12.12 29.28 21.70
N THR A 363 12.90 29.68 20.69
CA THR A 363 14.06 28.91 20.22
C THR A 363 15.25 29.18 21.15
N ARG A 364 15.64 28.22 21.99
CA ARG A 364 16.87 28.34 22.81
C ARG A 364 18.08 28.05 21.93
N ILE A 365 18.92 29.05 21.73
CA ILE A 365 20.29 28.86 21.24
C ILE A 365 21.17 28.99 22.48
N ALA A 366 21.93 27.95 22.81
CA ALA A 366 23.11 28.08 23.66
C ALA A 366 24.30 28.37 22.75
#